data_AF-A0A1F9Y077-F1
#
_entry.id   AF-A0A1F9Y077-F1
#
_cell.length_a   1.000
_cell.length_b   1.000
_cell.length_c   1.000
_cell.angle_alpha   90.00
_cell.angle_beta   90.00
_cell.angle_gamma   90.00
#
_symmetry.space_group_name_H-M   'P 1'
#
loop_
_entity.id
_entity.type
_entity.pdbx_description
1 polymer ?
#
loop_
_entity_poly.entity_id
_entity_poly.type
_entity_poly.pdbx_seq_one_letter_code
_entity_poly.pdbx_strand_id
1 'polypeptide(L)'
;MENSTSEFKLTQGIISLSDEKSWDKAKLEWELLNIYWIEEPQTCLCGHYPINEICVLTNKKNGKTVEVGNCCVKKFLGLDSDKIFQCIKRVRKDITKGLNAETIQYAYNEQWVSLWEKDFLFDTARKRKLSPKQLAKRMALNRKVLRSIVRPSQKVSKSIFEL
;
A
#
# COMPACT_ATOMS: atom_id res chain seq x y z
N MET A 1 32.16 4.65 4.64
CA MET A 1 30.86 4.63 3.94
C MET A 1 30.10 3.41 4.44
N GLU A 2 29.35 3.56 5.52
CA GLU A 2 28.46 2.50 6.01
C GLU A 2 27.19 2.51 5.17
N ASN A 3 27.13 1.66 4.16
CA ASN A 3 25.83 1.29 3.61
C ASN A 3 25.06 0.63 4.74
N SER A 4 24.01 1.30 5.23
CA SER A 4 23.20 0.80 6.32
C SER A 4 22.78 -0.64 6.03
N THR A 5 23.00 -1.55 6.97
CA THR A 5 22.77 -3.00 6.83
C THR A 5 21.40 -3.35 6.23
N SER A 6 20.40 -2.49 6.41
CA SER A 6 19.05 -2.62 5.83
C SER A 6 18.99 -2.41 4.32
N GLU A 7 19.73 -1.44 3.78
CA GLU A 7 19.79 -1.18 2.33
C GLU A 7 20.45 -2.34 1.59
N PHE A 8 21.51 -2.88 2.17
CA PHE A 8 22.18 -4.06 1.63
C PHE A 8 21.25 -5.28 1.62
N LYS A 9 20.53 -5.54 2.72
CA LYS A 9 19.55 -6.65 2.82
C LYS A 9 18.44 -6.54 1.78
N LEU A 10 17.87 -5.35 1.59
CA LEU A 10 16.84 -5.17 0.58
C LEU A 10 17.38 -5.41 -0.83
N THR A 11 18.54 -4.82 -1.15
CA THR A 11 19.19 -4.97 -2.45
C THR A 11 19.41 -6.44 -2.78
N GLN A 12 19.98 -7.21 -1.83
CA GLN A 12 20.21 -8.65 -1.99
C GLN A 12 18.90 -9.43 -2.15
N GLY A 13 17.88 -9.10 -1.36
CA GLY A 13 16.56 -9.74 -1.44
C GLY A 13 15.85 -9.48 -2.78
N ILE A 14 15.99 -8.28 -3.34
CA ILE A 14 15.43 -7.96 -4.66
C ILE A 14 16.21 -8.65 -5.77
N ILE A 15 17.54 -8.62 -5.72
CA ILE A 15 18.40 -9.28 -6.73
C ILE A 15 18.17 -10.79 -6.76
N SER A 16 18.00 -11.44 -5.59
CA SER A 16 17.76 -12.89 -5.53
C SER A 16 16.43 -13.29 -6.19
N LEU A 17 15.45 -12.39 -6.20
CA LEU A 17 14.16 -12.56 -6.86
C LEU A 17 14.13 -12.03 -8.30
N SER A 18 15.19 -11.38 -8.78
CA SER A 18 15.30 -10.81 -10.12
C SER A 18 16.01 -11.76 -11.09
N ASP A 19 15.77 -11.57 -12.39
CA ASP A 19 16.50 -12.29 -13.42
C ASP A 19 17.93 -11.72 -13.52
N GLU A 20 18.02 -10.40 -13.49
CA GLU A 20 19.29 -9.66 -13.44
C GLU A 20 20.00 -9.79 -12.09
N LYS A 21 21.34 -9.83 -12.13
CA LYS A 21 22.20 -10.00 -10.95
C LYS A 21 22.91 -8.73 -10.49
N SER A 22 22.76 -7.64 -11.26
CA SER A 22 23.24 -6.32 -10.90
C SER A 22 22.08 -5.45 -10.41
N TRP A 23 22.30 -4.67 -9.35
CA TRP A 23 21.26 -3.84 -8.74
C TRP A 23 20.62 -2.87 -9.73
N ASP A 24 21.43 -2.17 -10.53
CA ASP A 24 20.94 -1.14 -11.45
C ASP A 24 20.00 -1.67 -12.52
N LYS A 25 20.16 -2.94 -12.91
CA LYS A 25 19.25 -3.61 -13.84
C LYS A 25 18.08 -4.28 -13.13
N ALA A 26 18.35 -4.98 -12.02
CA ALA A 26 17.35 -5.68 -11.23
C ALA A 26 16.22 -4.74 -10.78
N LYS A 27 16.54 -3.54 -10.29
CA LYS A 27 15.54 -2.57 -9.80
C LYS A 27 14.53 -2.13 -10.87
N LEU A 28 14.91 -2.16 -12.15
CA LEU A 28 14.05 -1.76 -13.27
C LEU A 28 13.00 -2.83 -13.62
N GLU A 29 13.17 -4.06 -13.12
CA GLU A 29 12.22 -5.15 -13.32
C GLU A 29 10.97 -4.98 -12.46
N TRP A 30 11.03 -4.20 -11.39
CA TRP A 30 9.99 -4.14 -10.37
C TRP A 30 9.06 -2.94 -10.51
N GLU A 31 7.79 -3.16 -10.20
CA GLU A 31 6.79 -2.10 -10.06
C GLU A 31 5.82 -2.36 -8.91
N LEU A 32 5.11 -1.32 -8.49
CA LEU A 32 4.09 -1.41 -7.46
C LEU A 32 2.85 -2.11 -8.02
N LEU A 33 2.58 -3.31 -7.52
CA LEU A 33 1.39 -4.08 -7.87
C LEU A 33 0.18 -3.67 -7.03
N ASN A 34 0.36 -3.57 -5.71
CA ASN A 34 -0.73 -3.28 -4.78
C ASN A 34 -0.18 -2.68 -3.48
N ILE A 35 -1.03 -2.00 -2.72
CA ILE A 35 -0.75 -1.55 -1.36
C ILE A 35 -1.88 -1.95 -0.41
N TYR A 36 -1.52 -2.27 0.82
CA TYR A 36 -2.49 -2.48 1.89
C TYR A 36 -1.91 -2.16 3.26
N TRP A 37 -2.80 -2.04 4.22
CA TRP A 37 -2.48 -1.87 5.62
C TRP A 37 -2.72 -3.18 6.37
N ILE A 38 -1.78 -3.61 7.20
CA ILE A 38 -1.98 -4.75 8.12
C ILE A 38 -2.10 -4.27 9.56
N GLU A 39 -2.94 -4.94 10.35
CA GLU A 39 -3.13 -4.59 11.76
C GLU A 39 -2.03 -5.18 12.64
N GLU A 40 -1.70 -6.45 12.42
CA GLU A 40 -0.53 -7.09 13.05
C GLU A 40 0.72 -6.76 12.24
N PRO A 41 1.71 -6.05 12.81
CA PRO A 41 2.89 -5.68 12.07
C PRO A 41 3.73 -6.89 11.63
N GLN A 42 4.40 -6.76 10.49
CA GLN A 42 5.34 -7.75 9.99
C GLN A 42 6.76 -7.18 9.88
N THR A 43 7.72 -8.03 9.52
CA THR A 43 9.11 -7.62 9.24
C THR A 43 9.31 -7.47 7.74
N CYS A 44 9.85 -6.33 7.32
CA CYS A 44 10.19 -6.07 5.91
C CYS A 44 11.35 -6.96 5.44
N LEU A 45 11.48 -7.19 4.14
CA LEU A 45 12.64 -7.85 3.51
C LEU A 45 14.00 -7.21 3.90
N CYS A 46 14.03 -5.90 4.16
CA CYS A 46 15.23 -5.20 4.65
C CYS A 46 15.57 -5.48 6.12
N GLY A 47 14.72 -6.21 6.84
CA GLY A 47 14.80 -6.48 8.27
C GLY A 47 14.13 -5.43 9.17
N HIS A 48 13.54 -4.38 8.61
CA HIS A 48 12.84 -3.37 9.41
C HIS A 48 11.54 -3.92 9.99
N TYR A 49 11.37 -3.74 11.30
CA TYR A 49 10.18 -4.07 12.07
C TYR A 49 9.92 -2.93 13.07
N PRO A 50 8.65 -2.57 13.34
CA PRO A 50 7.41 -3.07 12.74
C PRO A 50 7.07 -2.38 11.41
N ILE A 51 6.44 -3.09 10.46
CA ILE A 51 5.77 -2.47 9.29
C ILE A 51 4.27 -2.80 9.26
N ASN A 52 3.45 -1.77 9.06
CA ASN A 52 2.00 -1.90 8.83
C ASN A 52 1.59 -1.43 7.41
N GLU A 53 2.43 -0.64 6.75
CA GLU A 53 2.21 -0.10 5.41
C GLU A 53 2.90 -0.99 4.39
N ILE A 54 2.13 -1.90 3.78
CA ILE A 54 2.67 -2.94 2.92
C ILE A 54 2.51 -2.53 1.46
N CYS A 55 3.61 -2.60 0.73
CA CYS A 55 3.65 -2.49 -0.71
C CYS A 55 4.01 -3.84 -1.30
N VAL A 56 3.16 -4.33 -2.20
CA VAL A 56 3.42 -5.52 -3.00
C VAL A 56 4.11 -5.07 -4.27
N LEU A 57 5.32 -5.55 -4.49
CA LEU A 57 6.04 -5.35 -5.72
C LEU A 57 5.89 -6.58 -6.60
N THR A 58 5.83 -6.39 -7.92
CA THR A 58 5.89 -7.46 -8.90
C THR A 58 7.03 -7.24 -9.87
N ASN A 59 7.71 -8.33 -10.24
CA ASN A 59 8.71 -8.34 -11.28
C ASN A 59 8.03 -8.58 -12.63
N LYS A 60 8.12 -7.59 -13.53
CA LYS A 60 7.49 -7.61 -14.85
C LYS A 60 8.02 -8.67 -15.81
N LYS A 61 9.22 -9.20 -15.58
CA LYS A 61 9.85 -10.20 -16.44
C LYS A 61 9.47 -11.62 -16.06
N ASN A 62 9.47 -11.92 -14.76
CA ASN A 62 9.31 -13.29 -14.26
C ASN A 62 8.05 -13.50 -13.39
N GLY A 63 7.27 -12.45 -13.13
CA GLY A 63 6.00 -12.50 -12.40
C GLY A 63 6.13 -12.69 -10.89
N LYS A 64 7.34 -12.81 -10.33
CA LYS A 64 7.53 -12.97 -8.88
C LYS A 64 7.04 -11.73 -8.14
N THR A 65 6.53 -11.93 -6.94
CA THR A 65 6.04 -10.86 -6.06
C THR A 65 6.77 -10.84 -4.73
N VAL A 66 6.88 -9.67 -4.11
CA VAL A 66 7.43 -9.52 -2.76
C VAL A 66 6.72 -8.41 -1.99
N GLU A 67 6.58 -8.61 -0.68
CA GLU A 67 6.04 -7.61 0.24
C GLU A 67 7.16 -6.85 0.94
N VAL A 68 7.06 -5.52 0.92
CA VAL A 68 8.01 -4.62 1.59
C VAL A 68 7.26 -3.49 2.29
N GLY A 69 7.91 -2.87 3.27
CA GLY A 69 7.39 -1.65 3.88
C GLY A 69 7.44 -0.47 2.92
N ASN A 70 6.43 0.40 2.99
CA ASN A 70 6.36 1.65 2.21
C ASN A 70 7.64 2.52 2.32
N CYS A 71 8.30 2.53 3.49
CA CYS A 71 9.56 3.23 3.70
C CYS A 71 10.71 2.72 2.81
N CYS A 72 10.69 1.45 2.42
CA CYS A 72 11.67 0.87 1.49
C CYS A 72 11.34 1.29 0.06
N VAL A 73 10.07 1.18 -0.36
CA VAL A 73 9.66 1.60 -1.71
C VAL A 73 10.05 3.05 -2.00
N LYS A 74 9.84 3.95 -1.04
CA LYS A 74 10.24 5.36 -1.15
C LYS A 74 11.74 5.55 -1.38
N LYS A 75 12.57 4.78 -0.68
CA LYS A 75 14.03 4.89 -0.74
C LYS A 75 14.61 4.30 -2.04
N PHE A 76 13.96 3.30 -2.62
CA PHE A 76 14.58 2.45 -3.64
C PHE A 76 13.92 2.48 -5.01
N LEU A 77 12.59 2.63 -5.08
CA LEU A 77 11.85 2.61 -6.34
C LEU A 77 11.17 3.95 -6.65
N GLY A 78 11.18 4.92 -5.72
CA GLY A 78 10.62 6.24 -5.94
C GLY A 78 9.12 6.25 -6.24
N LEU A 79 8.37 5.25 -5.74
CA LEU A 79 6.95 5.12 -6.00
C LEU A 79 6.12 5.92 -4.97
N ASP A 80 5.06 6.58 -5.44
CA ASP A 80 4.29 7.58 -4.70
C ASP A 80 3.16 7.00 -3.81
N SER A 81 3.39 5.85 -3.16
CA SER A 81 2.41 5.21 -2.24
C SER A 81 2.17 6.00 -0.94
N ASP A 82 3.10 6.89 -0.58
CA ASP A 82 3.07 7.71 0.65
C ASP A 82 1.76 8.49 0.81
N LYS A 83 1.27 9.13 -0.26
CA LYS A 83 0.07 9.96 -0.19
C LYS A 83 -1.15 9.13 0.16
N ILE A 84 -1.22 7.88 -0.30
CA ILE A 84 -2.33 7.00 0.02
C ILE A 84 -2.26 6.62 1.50
N PHE A 85 -1.11 6.14 1.99
CA PHE A 85 -0.97 5.79 3.41
C PHE A 85 -1.21 6.95 4.37
N GLN A 86 -0.73 8.15 4.07
CA GLN A 86 -1.02 9.36 4.86
C GLN A 86 -2.52 9.66 4.92
N CYS A 87 -3.23 9.49 3.80
CA CYS A 87 -4.66 9.66 3.74
C CYS A 87 -5.40 8.62 4.60
N ILE A 88 -5.02 7.34 4.48
CA ILE A 88 -5.59 6.26 5.28
C ILE A 88 -5.39 6.51 6.77
N LYS A 89 -4.18 6.86 7.22
CA LYS A 89 -3.90 7.21 8.63
C LYS A 89 -4.82 8.32 9.13
N ARG A 90 -4.97 9.40 8.36
CA ARG A 90 -5.80 10.54 8.72
C ARG A 90 -7.29 10.18 8.80
N VAL A 91 -7.80 9.41 7.83
CA VAL A 91 -9.21 9.01 7.78
C VAL A 91 -9.56 7.92 8.80
N ARG A 92 -8.61 7.04 9.16
CA ARG A 92 -8.77 6.11 10.30
C ARG A 92 -8.98 6.85 11.62
N LYS A 93 -8.27 7.97 11.83
CA LYS A 93 -8.42 8.81 13.04
C LYS A 93 -9.71 9.61 13.04
N ASP A 94 -10.15 10.09 11.89
CA ASP A 94 -11.39 10.86 11.73
C ASP A 94 -12.07 10.50 10.41
N ILE A 95 -13.12 9.67 10.51
CA ILE A 95 -13.85 9.13 9.36
C ILE A 95 -14.60 10.21 8.56
N THR A 96 -14.75 11.42 9.09
CA THR A 96 -15.43 12.54 8.42
C THR A 96 -14.55 13.23 7.38
N LYS A 97 -13.22 13.04 7.47
CA LYS A 97 -12.25 13.68 6.58
C LYS A 97 -12.39 13.17 5.15
N GLY A 98 -12.19 14.06 4.17
CA GLY A 98 -12.15 13.68 2.75
C GLY A 98 -10.89 12.87 2.41
N LEU A 99 -11.00 11.94 1.47
CA LEU A 99 -9.86 11.28 0.84
C LEU A 99 -9.09 12.27 -0.04
N ASN A 100 -7.79 12.06 -0.25
CA ASN A 100 -7.03 12.82 -1.25
C ASN A 100 -7.21 12.21 -2.65
N ALA A 101 -6.79 12.96 -3.68
CA ALA A 101 -6.98 12.58 -5.07
C ALA A 101 -6.36 11.22 -5.40
N GLU A 102 -5.14 10.97 -4.92
CA GLU A 102 -4.41 9.73 -5.14
C GLU A 102 -5.15 8.52 -4.54
N THR A 103 -5.69 8.66 -3.33
CA THR A 103 -6.47 7.58 -2.70
C THR A 103 -7.81 7.35 -3.40
N ILE A 104 -8.48 8.42 -3.86
CA ILE A 104 -9.74 8.29 -4.61
C ILE A 104 -9.49 7.56 -5.93
N GLN A 105 -8.45 7.96 -6.66
CA GLN A 105 -8.10 7.35 -7.94
C GLN A 105 -7.66 5.91 -7.75
N TYR A 106 -6.86 5.61 -6.72
CA TYR A 106 -6.46 4.25 -6.38
C TYR A 106 -7.68 3.37 -6.07
N ALA A 107 -8.60 3.83 -5.21
CA ALA A 107 -9.80 3.08 -4.88
C ALA A 107 -10.70 2.81 -6.10
N TYR A 108 -10.71 3.71 -7.09
CA TYR A 108 -11.44 3.51 -8.33
C TYR A 108 -10.75 2.48 -9.24
N ASN A 109 -9.43 2.56 -9.39
CA ASN A 109 -8.65 1.61 -10.18
C ASN A 109 -8.78 0.18 -9.64
N GLU A 110 -8.78 0.03 -8.31
CA GLU A 110 -9.01 -1.24 -7.61
C GLU A 110 -10.51 -1.65 -7.57
N GLN A 111 -11.39 -0.90 -8.24
CA GLN A 111 -12.83 -1.15 -8.31
C GLN A 111 -13.56 -1.18 -6.94
N TRP A 112 -12.96 -0.59 -5.90
CA TRP A 112 -13.59 -0.48 -4.59
C TRP A 112 -14.72 0.54 -4.58
N VAL A 113 -14.68 1.52 -5.46
CA VAL A 113 -15.72 2.53 -5.65
C VAL A 113 -16.13 2.61 -7.12
N SER A 114 -17.40 2.88 -7.38
CA SER A 114 -17.89 3.09 -8.75
C SER A 114 -17.45 4.46 -9.29
N LEU A 115 -17.66 4.71 -10.59
CA LEU A 115 -17.38 6.01 -11.22
C LEU A 115 -18.15 7.14 -10.51
N TRP A 116 -19.45 6.95 -10.26
CA TRP A 116 -20.25 7.93 -9.53
C TRP A 116 -19.75 8.17 -8.09
N GLU A 117 -19.31 7.11 -7.40
CA GLU A 117 -18.75 7.24 -6.04
C GLU A 117 -17.41 7.99 -6.06
N LYS A 118 -16.56 7.74 -7.07
CA LYS A 118 -15.34 8.49 -7.33
C LYS A 118 -15.63 9.97 -7.54
N ASP A 119 -16.58 10.31 -8.42
CA ASP A 119 -16.91 11.70 -8.74
C ASP A 119 -17.46 12.43 -7.51
N PHE A 120 -18.35 11.76 -6.76
CA PHE A 120 -18.84 12.27 -5.48
C PHE A 120 -17.71 12.54 -4.47
N LEU A 121 -16.72 11.64 -4.38
CA LEU A 121 -15.57 11.82 -3.49
C LEU A 121 -14.72 13.03 -3.92
N PHE A 122 -14.46 13.20 -5.21
CA PHE A 122 -13.74 14.36 -5.75
C PHE A 122 -14.49 15.67 -5.47
N ASP A 123 -15.78 15.71 -5.79
CA ASP A 123 -16.63 16.89 -5.59
C ASP A 123 -16.73 17.31 -4.13
N THR A 124 -16.70 16.34 -3.21
CA THR A 124 -16.82 16.63 -1.79
C THR A 124 -15.46 16.81 -1.11
N ALA A 125 -14.35 16.33 -1.64
CA ALA A 125 -13.05 16.27 -0.94
C ALA A 125 -12.61 17.60 -0.30
N ARG A 126 -12.82 18.72 -1.00
CA ARG A 126 -12.42 20.07 -0.55
C ARG A 126 -13.55 20.92 0.02
N LYS A 127 -14.79 20.41 0.07
CA LYS A 127 -15.94 21.18 0.60
C LYS A 127 -15.78 21.42 2.09
N ARG A 128 -15.80 22.70 2.49
CA ARG A 128 -15.71 23.14 3.89
C ARG A 128 -16.96 22.79 4.70
N LYS A 129 -18.13 22.85 4.08
CA LYS A 129 -19.42 22.49 4.68
C LYS A 129 -20.10 21.43 3.80
N LEU A 130 -20.50 20.33 4.42
CA LEU A 130 -21.34 19.31 3.79
C LEU A 130 -22.71 19.30 4.43
N SER A 131 -23.73 19.01 3.64
CA SER A 131 -25.04 18.65 4.20
C SER A 131 -24.92 17.34 5.01
N PRO A 132 -25.81 17.09 5.98
CA PRO A 132 -25.82 15.84 6.74
C PRO A 132 -25.83 14.58 5.86
N LYS A 133 -26.61 14.59 4.77
CA LYS A 133 -26.67 13.48 3.81
C LYS A 133 -25.34 13.25 3.08
N GLN A 134 -24.68 14.33 2.64
CA GLN A 134 -23.36 14.22 1.99
C GLN A 134 -22.28 13.73 2.96
N LEU A 135 -22.29 14.21 4.20
CA LEU A 135 -21.35 13.75 5.22
C LEU A 135 -21.53 12.26 5.50
N ALA A 136 -22.78 11.82 5.70
CA ALA A 136 -23.10 10.41 5.89
C ALA A 136 -22.62 9.55 4.72
N LYS A 137 -22.87 9.98 3.47
CA LYS A 137 -22.40 9.25 2.28
C LYS A 137 -20.87 9.22 2.20
N ARG A 138 -20.17 10.32 2.47
CA ARG A 138 -18.70 10.34 2.53
C ARG A 138 -18.18 9.35 3.57
N MET A 139 -18.72 9.37 4.78
CA MET A 139 -18.29 8.44 5.84
C MET A 139 -18.53 6.98 5.44
N ALA A 140 -19.64 6.67 4.77
CA ALA A 140 -19.90 5.33 4.26
C ALA A 140 -18.86 4.89 3.21
N LEU A 141 -18.50 5.76 2.26
CA LEU A 141 -17.47 5.49 1.27
C LEU A 141 -16.07 5.37 1.89
N ASN A 142 -15.75 6.21 2.86
CA ASN A 142 -14.49 6.11 3.61
C ASN A 142 -14.39 4.74 4.31
N ARG A 143 -15.46 4.27 4.96
CA ARG A 143 -15.48 2.92 5.56
C ARG A 143 -15.34 1.83 4.51
N LYS A 144 -15.92 1.99 3.32
CA LYS A 144 -15.76 1.06 2.20
C LYS A 144 -14.27 0.96 1.80
N VAL A 145 -13.62 2.09 1.53
CA VAL A 145 -12.19 2.16 1.18
C VAL A 145 -11.31 1.60 2.29
N LEU A 146 -11.56 1.96 3.55
CA LEU A 146 -10.80 1.44 4.69
C LEU A 146 -10.92 -0.09 4.83
N ARG A 147 -12.12 -0.65 4.66
CA ARG A 147 -12.30 -2.12 4.71
C ARG A 147 -11.60 -2.85 3.57
N SER A 148 -11.50 -2.22 2.40
CA SER A 148 -10.80 -2.83 1.25
C SER A 148 -9.28 -2.78 1.39
N ILE A 149 -8.73 -1.67 1.91
CA ILE A 149 -7.28 -1.49 2.00
C ILE A 149 -6.66 -2.08 3.26
N VAL A 150 -7.45 -2.28 4.34
CA VAL A 150 -6.96 -2.89 5.57
C VAL A 150 -7.20 -4.39 5.50
N ARG A 151 -6.11 -5.16 5.46
CA ARG A 151 -6.18 -6.62 5.53
C ARG A 151 -6.15 -7.05 6.99
N PRO A 152 -7.13 -7.86 7.45
CA PRO A 152 -6.96 -8.57 8.70
C PRO A 152 -5.79 -9.53 8.53
N SER A 153 -5.00 -9.70 9.59
CA SER A 153 -3.91 -10.65 9.64
C SER A 153 -4.44 -12.04 9.25
N GLN A 154 -3.87 -12.64 8.20
CA GLN A 154 -4.07 -14.06 7.97
C GLN A 154 -3.50 -14.77 9.20
N LYS A 155 -4.38 -15.38 10.02
CA LYS A 155 -3.94 -16.49 10.86
C LYS A 155 -3.39 -17.52 9.88
N VAL A 156 -2.08 -17.73 9.90
CA VAL A 156 -1.46 -18.82 9.15
C VAL A 156 -2.20 -20.09 9.56
N SER A 157 -3.03 -20.62 8.67
CA SER A 157 -3.43 -22.02 8.76
C SER A 157 -2.15 -22.81 8.60
N LYS A 158 -1.56 -23.24 9.73
CA LYS A 158 -0.66 -24.38 9.73
C LYS A 158 -1.47 -25.55 9.16
N SER A 159 -1.31 -25.82 7.87
CA SER A 159 -1.77 -27.07 7.29
C SER A 159 -0.67 -27.60 6.37
N ILE A 160 -0.15 -28.75 6.79
CA ILE A 160 0.51 -29.78 5.99
C ILE A 160 2.03 -29.59 5.80
N PHE A 161 2.78 -29.96 6.85
CA PHE A 161 3.94 -30.84 6.72
C PHE A 161 4.02 -31.68 8.00
N GLU A 162 3.27 -32.78 8.02
CA GLU A 162 3.60 -33.96 8.81
C GLU A 162 3.70 -35.10 7.80
N LEU A 163 4.94 -35.48 7.51
CA LEU A 163 5.31 -36.80 7.00
C LEU A 163 5.63 -37.68 8.21
#